data_AF-A0A971PZN8-F1
#
_entry.id   AF-A0A971PZN8-F1
#
_cell.length_a   1.000
_cell.length_b   1.000
_cell.length_c   1.000
_cell.angle_alpha   90.00
_cell.angle_beta   90.00
_cell.angle_gamma   90.00
#
_symmetry.space_group_name_H-M   'P 1'
#
loop_
_entity.id
_entity.type
_entity.pdbx_description
1 polymer ?
#
loop_
_entity_poly.entity_id
_entity_poly.type
_entity_poly.pdbx_seq_one_letter_code
_entity_poly.pdbx_strand_id
1 'polypeptide(L)'
;MKINNVPGLIHNFSNLFHEGCSFEIEFGGPWHFNECRGTAPPHADNEIGVYFYTCRNPKDWNTPIEQNEADIWYIGASNSDLGSRIWDHVGAIYEDYKNRIECSPRFRRNQWANDNSVPDNIKQSVAEGDIVIYTAAISPKDFNPMVLEKYLLACYYKAWGRLPFLNKGI
;
A
#
# COMPACT_ATOMS: atom_id res chain seq x y z
N MET A 1 12.02 6.17 1.88
CA MET A 1 12.18 5.80 0.45
C MET A 1 10.99 6.37 -0.28
N LYS A 2 11.20 6.95 -1.46
CA LYS A 2 10.11 7.56 -2.22
C LYS A 2 9.41 6.53 -3.09
N ILE A 3 8.11 6.71 -3.34
CA ILE A 3 7.33 5.74 -4.10
C ILE A 3 7.80 5.62 -5.56
N ASN A 4 8.27 6.71 -6.18
CA ASN A 4 8.87 6.68 -7.52
C ASN A 4 10.18 5.86 -7.64
N ASN A 5 10.78 5.43 -6.53
CA ASN A 5 11.92 4.51 -6.58
C ASN A 5 11.49 3.04 -6.79
N VAL A 6 10.23 2.71 -6.53
CA VAL A 6 9.73 1.32 -6.56
C VAL A 6 9.86 0.66 -7.93
N PRO A 7 9.46 1.28 -9.06
CA PRO A 7 9.59 0.65 -10.37
C PRO A 7 11.03 0.21 -10.68
N GLY A 8 12.02 1.06 -10.37
CA GLY A 8 13.43 0.74 -10.57
C GLY A 8 13.93 -0.40 -9.66
N LEU A 9 13.46 -0.46 -8.41
CA LEU A 9 13.78 -1.55 -7.49
C LEU A 9 13.18 -2.89 -7.94
N ILE A 10 11.93 -2.88 -8.41
CA ILE A 10 11.26 -4.07 -8.95
C ILE A 10 11.98 -4.57 -10.20
N HIS A 11 12.40 -3.66 -11.10
CA HIS A 11 13.21 -4.02 -12.26
C HIS A 11 14.55 -4.66 -11.85
N ASN A 12 15.24 -4.08 -10.86
CA ASN A 12 16.48 -4.67 -10.33
C ASN A 12 16.26 -6.05 -9.71
N PHE A 13 15.16 -6.25 -8.99
CA PHE A 13 14.81 -7.55 -8.45
C PHE A 13 14.56 -8.57 -9.56
N SER A 14 13.78 -8.23 -10.59
CA SER A 14 13.55 -9.10 -11.75
C SER A 14 14.86 -9.55 -12.40
N ASN A 15 15.83 -8.63 -12.53
CA ASN A 15 17.15 -8.94 -13.10
C ASN A 15 17.98 -9.94 -12.27
N LEU A 16 17.70 -10.09 -10.96
CA LEU A 16 18.40 -11.07 -10.11
C LEU A 16 17.93 -12.52 -10.36
N PHE A 17 16.76 -12.72 -10.97
CA PHE A 17 16.12 -14.05 -11.13
C PHE A 17 15.96 -14.49 -12.59
N HIS A 18 16.67 -13.84 -13.53
CA HIS A 18 16.60 -14.05 -14.98
C HIS A 18 16.67 -15.51 -15.45
N GLU A 19 17.28 -16.41 -14.68
CA GLU A 19 17.49 -17.81 -15.09
C GLU A 19 16.53 -18.83 -14.45
N GLY A 20 15.62 -18.44 -13.54
CA GLY A 20 14.82 -19.41 -12.78
C GLY A 20 13.37 -19.05 -12.46
N CYS A 21 12.98 -17.77 -12.50
CA CYS A 21 11.61 -17.35 -12.22
C CYS A 21 11.32 -16.00 -12.88
N SER A 22 10.75 -16.03 -14.08
CA SER A 22 10.30 -14.81 -14.77
C SER A 22 8.93 -14.40 -14.22
N PHE A 23 8.81 -13.15 -13.81
CA PHE A 23 7.53 -12.52 -13.47
C PHE A 23 7.43 -11.16 -14.14
N GLU A 24 6.20 -10.75 -14.44
CA GLU A 24 5.80 -9.46 -14.99
C GLU A 24 5.05 -8.66 -13.93
N ILE A 25 5.11 -7.34 -14.06
CA ILE A 25 4.48 -6.40 -13.14
C ILE A 25 3.60 -5.46 -13.93
N GLU A 26 2.36 -5.33 -13.49
CA GLU A 26 1.45 -4.28 -13.93
C GLU A 26 1.19 -3.32 -12.78
N PHE A 27 1.50 -2.04 -12.97
CA PHE A 27 1.23 -1.02 -11.96
C PHE A 27 -0.18 -0.47 -12.12
N GLY A 28 -0.91 -0.45 -11.01
CA GLY A 28 -2.17 0.24 -10.89
C GLY A 28 -1.98 1.75 -10.77
N GLY A 29 -2.98 2.51 -11.22
CA GLY A 29 -3.07 3.94 -10.92
C GLY A 29 -3.12 4.22 -9.40
N PRO A 30 -2.84 5.47 -8.97
CA PRO A 30 -3.06 5.85 -7.59
C PRO A 30 -4.54 5.71 -7.22
N TRP A 31 -4.81 5.26 -6.01
CA TRP A 31 -6.16 5.19 -5.46
C TRP A 31 -6.21 5.83 -4.09
N HIS A 32 -7.15 6.74 -3.87
CA HIS A 32 -7.30 7.39 -2.57
C HIS A 32 -8.42 6.73 -1.77
N PHE A 33 -8.25 6.62 -0.45
CA PHE A 33 -9.30 6.15 0.47
C PHE A 33 -10.61 6.94 0.41
N ASN A 34 -10.64 8.12 -0.23
CA ASN A 34 -11.87 8.87 -0.43
C ASN A 34 -12.76 8.27 -1.52
N GLU A 35 -12.16 7.52 -2.45
CA GLU A 35 -12.85 6.88 -3.57
C GLU A 35 -13.54 5.58 -3.17
N CYS A 36 -13.38 5.14 -1.93
CA CYS A 36 -13.80 3.86 -1.39
C CYS A 36 -15.31 3.57 -1.44
N ARG A 37 -16.12 4.55 -1.82
CA ARG A 37 -17.56 4.41 -2.06
C ARG A 37 -17.93 4.18 -3.53
N GLY A 38 -17.04 4.51 -4.46
CA GLY A 38 -17.30 4.53 -5.89
C GLY A 38 -16.42 3.58 -6.71
N THR A 39 -15.20 3.32 -6.25
CA THR A 39 -14.23 2.47 -6.96
C THR A 39 -13.47 1.58 -5.99
N ALA A 40 -13.09 0.39 -6.46
CA ALA A 40 -12.12 -0.45 -5.79
C ALA A 40 -10.69 0.01 -6.14
N PRO A 41 -9.68 -0.31 -5.30
CA PRO A 41 -8.29 -0.15 -5.68
C PRO A 41 -7.98 -0.84 -7.03
N PRO A 42 -7.05 -0.31 -7.85
CA PRO A 42 -6.60 -0.99 -9.05
C PRO A 42 -6.04 -2.38 -8.75
N HIS A 43 -6.31 -3.33 -9.63
CA HIS A 43 -5.99 -4.75 -9.42
C HIS A 43 -6.58 -5.34 -8.14
N ALA A 44 -7.73 -4.82 -7.68
CA ALA A 44 -8.37 -5.31 -6.46
C ALA A 44 -8.70 -6.80 -6.54
N ASP A 45 -9.36 -7.23 -7.63
CA ASP A 45 -10.01 -8.53 -7.70
C ASP A 45 -9.11 -9.62 -8.27
N ASN A 46 -8.88 -10.68 -7.50
CA ASN A 46 -8.20 -11.92 -7.90
C ASN A 46 -6.75 -11.74 -8.38
N GLU A 47 -6.12 -10.58 -8.15
CA GLU A 47 -4.72 -10.35 -8.49
C GLU A 47 -3.81 -10.48 -7.28
N ILE A 48 -2.69 -11.18 -7.48
CA ILE A 48 -1.61 -11.26 -6.49
C ILE A 48 -0.66 -10.08 -6.71
N GLY A 49 0.07 -9.67 -5.67
CA GLY A 49 1.11 -8.67 -5.86
C GLY A 49 1.53 -7.94 -4.60
N VAL A 50 2.11 -6.76 -4.81
CA VAL A 50 2.49 -5.85 -3.73
C VAL A 50 1.68 -4.55 -3.78
N TYR A 51 1.50 -3.91 -2.65
CA TYR A 51 0.81 -2.63 -2.53
C TYR A 51 1.50 -1.72 -1.53
N PHE A 52 1.29 -0.42 -1.70
CA PHE A 52 2.02 0.62 -0.99
C PHE A 52 1.06 1.65 -0.44
N TYR A 53 1.24 2.04 0.82
CA TYR A 53 0.53 3.20 1.36
C TYR A 53 1.51 4.36 1.43
N THR A 54 1.06 5.51 0.97
CA THR A 54 1.85 6.74 0.93
C THR A 54 1.05 7.89 1.50
N CYS A 55 1.72 8.95 1.95
CA CYS A 55 1.05 10.23 2.12
C CYS A 55 0.51 10.71 0.78
N ARG A 56 -0.58 11.46 0.82
CA ARG A 56 -0.99 12.26 -0.31
C ARG A 56 0.13 13.23 -0.71
N ASN A 57 0.42 13.31 -2.01
CA ASN A 57 1.22 14.41 -2.54
C ASN A 57 0.43 15.72 -2.37
N PRO A 58 0.98 16.76 -1.71
CA PRO A 58 0.25 18.00 -1.42
C PRO A 58 -0.30 18.71 -2.67
N LYS A 59 0.33 18.49 -3.83
CA LYS A 59 -0.07 19.11 -5.10
C LYS A 59 -1.23 18.37 -5.77
N ASP A 60 -1.10 17.04 -5.89
CA ASP A 60 -2.12 16.20 -6.51
C ASP A 60 -1.97 14.75 -6.03
N TRP A 61 -3.05 14.18 -5.48
CA TRP A 61 -3.04 12.79 -5.03
C TRP A 61 -3.05 11.81 -6.20
N ASN A 62 -3.58 12.21 -7.36
CA ASN A 62 -3.70 11.38 -8.57
C ASN A 62 -2.41 11.43 -9.42
N THR A 63 -1.26 11.35 -8.75
CA THR A 63 0.06 11.34 -9.41
C THR A 63 0.46 9.89 -9.73
N PRO A 64 0.86 9.56 -10.97
CA PRO A 64 1.39 8.23 -11.32
C PRO A 64 2.61 7.85 -10.46
N ILE A 65 2.86 6.54 -10.30
CA ILE A 65 3.87 6.04 -9.37
C ILE A 65 5.28 6.57 -9.71
N GLU A 66 5.62 6.69 -10.99
CA GLU A 66 6.91 7.14 -11.50
C GLU A 66 7.19 8.62 -11.19
N GLN A 67 6.15 9.40 -10.92
CA GLN A 67 6.23 10.84 -10.71
C GLN A 67 6.02 11.23 -9.24
N ASN A 68 5.52 10.32 -8.41
CA ASN A 68 5.19 10.64 -7.02
C ASN A 68 6.42 10.51 -6.09
N GLU A 69 6.79 11.62 -5.45
CA GLU A 69 7.89 11.70 -4.47
C GLU A 69 7.41 11.56 -3.02
N ALA A 70 6.19 11.07 -2.80
CA ALA A 70 5.65 10.78 -1.49
C ALA A 70 6.49 9.69 -0.77
N ASP A 71 6.58 9.82 0.54
CA ASP A 71 7.22 8.80 1.37
C ASP A 71 6.32 7.57 1.47
N ILE A 72 6.94 6.40 1.34
CA ILE A 72 6.27 5.13 1.61
C ILE A 72 6.11 4.95 3.12
N TRP A 73 4.86 4.75 3.54
CA TRP A 73 4.47 4.49 4.92
C TRP A 73 4.23 3.02 5.20
N TYR A 74 3.79 2.26 4.20
CA TYR A 74 3.56 0.82 4.28
C TYR A 74 3.93 0.12 2.96
N ILE A 75 4.46 -1.10 3.06
CA ILE A 75 4.63 -2.05 1.95
C ILE A 75 3.95 -3.35 2.37
N GLY A 76 3.03 -3.86 1.57
CA GLY A 76 2.37 -5.14 1.80
C GLY A 76 2.37 -6.02 0.57
N ALA A 77 2.16 -7.32 0.78
CA ALA A 77 1.91 -8.30 -0.26
C ALA A 77 0.55 -9.02 -0.08
N SER A 78 0.03 -9.58 -1.17
CA SER A 78 -1.11 -10.49 -1.16
C SER A 78 -0.92 -11.62 -2.18
N ASN A 79 -1.13 -12.86 -1.75
CA ASN A 79 -1.05 -14.07 -2.60
C ASN A 79 -2.43 -14.49 -3.14
N SER A 80 -3.45 -13.64 -3.02
CA SER A 80 -4.79 -13.93 -3.51
C SER A 80 -5.44 -12.70 -4.12
N ASP A 81 -5.77 -11.72 -3.27
CA ASP A 81 -6.58 -10.57 -3.62
C ASP A 81 -5.98 -9.32 -2.98
N LEU A 82 -5.49 -8.39 -3.79
CA LEU A 82 -4.91 -7.13 -3.31
C LEU A 82 -5.99 -6.26 -2.65
N GLY A 83 -7.20 -6.21 -3.21
CA GLY A 83 -8.30 -5.39 -2.72
C GLY A 83 -8.71 -5.76 -1.30
N SER A 84 -9.00 -7.03 -1.05
CA SER A 84 -9.37 -7.57 0.25
C SER A 84 -8.28 -7.30 1.27
N ARG A 85 -7.01 -7.48 0.91
CA ARG A 85 -5.90 -7.23 1.82
C ARG A 85 -5.74 -5.75 2.17
N ILE A 86 -6.00 -4.85 1.21
CA ILE A 86 -6.06 -3.41 1.47
C ILE A 86 -7.22 -3.09 2.43
N TRP A 87 -8.38 -3.70 2.23
CA TRP A 87 -9.57 -3.46 3.05
C TRP A 87 -9.48 -4.05 4.46
N ASP A 88 -8.77 -5.15 4.66
CA ASP A 88 -8.55 -5.76 5.98
C ASP A 88 -7.97 -4.75 7.00
N HIS A 89 -7.13 -3.82 6.55
CA HIS A 89 -6.47 -2.85 7.43
C HIS A 89 -7.41 -1.74 7.92
N VAL A 90 -8.50 -1.46 7.19
CA VAL A 90 -9.40 -0.34 7.43
C VAL A 90 -10.33 -0.58 8.63
N GLY A 91 -10.76 -1.82 8.83
CA GLY A 91 -11.77 -2.15 9.84
C GLY A 91 -13.15 -1.57 9.49
N ALA A 92 -13.97 -1.28 10.51
CA ALA A 92 -15.33 -0.78 10.31
C ALA A 92 -15.40 0.74 10.09
N ILE A 93 -15.89 1.17 8.93
CA ILE A 93 -16.10 2.60 8.60
C ILE A 93 -17.42 3.17 9.14
N TYR A 94 -18.39 2.31 9.46
CA TYR A 94 -19.67 2.71 10.05
C TYR A 94 -19.71 2.39 11.54
N GLU A 95 -20.17 3.36 12.33
CA GLU A 95 -20.53 3.16 13.73
C GLU A 95 -21.93 2.52 13.84
N ASP A 96 -22.85 2.96 12.98
CA ASP A 96 -24.16 2.34 12.78
C ASP A 96 -24.35 2.05 11.29
N TYR A 97 -24.20 0.77 10.93
CA TYR A 97 -24.34 0.32 9.54
C TYR A 97 -25.77 0.48 9.02
N LYS A 98 -26.79 0.29 9.88
CA LYS A 98 -28.21 0.34 9.49
C LYS A 98 -28.62 1.76 9.11
N ASN A 99 -28.14 2.75 9.87
CA ASN A 99 -28.42 4.16 9.63
C ASN A 99 -27.33 4.88 8.81
N ARG A 100 -26.30 4.15 8.34
CA ARG A 100 -25.13 4.67 7.60
C ARG A 100 -24.42 5.80 8.33
N ILE A 101 -24.33 5.73 9.66
CA ILE A 101 -23.58 6.70 10.47
C ILE A 101 -22.11 6.29 10.43
N GLU A 102 -21.28 7.13 9.83
CA GLU A 102 -19.84 6.89 9.74
C GLU A 102 -19.14 7.16 11.08
N CYS A 103 -18.04 6.43 11.28
CA CYS A 103 -17.08 6.80 12.30
C CYS A 103 -16.58 8.24 12.09
N SER A 104 -16.25 8.93 13.18
CA SER A 104 -15.54 10.22 13.11
C SER A 104 -14.29 10.15 13.99
N PRO A 105 -13.07 10.22 13.41
CA PRO A 105 -12.73 10.16 11.97
C PRO A 105 -13.19 8.87 11.26
N ARG A 106 -13.41 8.93 9.93
CA ARG A 106 -14.00 7.82 9.14
C ARG A 106 -13.23 6.51 9.27
N PHE A 107 -11.90 6.59 9.31
CA PHE A 107 -11.01 5.44 9.42
C PHE A 107 -10.37 5.35 10.80
N ARG A 108 -11.00 5.90 11.85
CA ARG A 108 -10.52 5.80 13.23
C ARG A 108 -10.34 4.37 13.74
N ARG A 109 -10.96 3.39 13.08
CA ARG A 109 -10.85 1.96 13.40
C ARG A 109 -9.80 1.22 12.56
N ASN A 110 -9.08 1.93 11.68
CA ASN A 110 -7.92 1.39 11.01
C ASN A 110 -6.88 0.98 12.07
N GLN A 111 -6.23 -0.17 11.85
CA GLN A 111 -5.30 -0.75 12.85
C GLN A 111 -4.21 0.24 13.31
N TRP A 112 -3.76 1.14 12.43
CA TRP A 112 -2.69 2.09 12.74
C TRP A 112 -3.19 3.42 13.30
N ALA A 113 -4.48 3.74 13.18
CA ALA A 113 -5.02 5.02 13.66
C ALA A 113 -4.90 5.19 15.18
N ASN A 114 -4.80 4.08 15.93
CA ASN A 114 -4.68 4.08 17.39
C ASN A 114 -3.36 3.47 17.90
N ASP A 115 -2.38 3.21 17.02
CA ASP A 115 -1.11 2.58 17.39
C ASP A 115 -0.11 3.61 17.93
N ASN A 116 0.17 3.56 19.24
CA ASN A 116 1.10 4.48 19.91
C ASN A 116 2.53 4.47 19.34
N SER A 117 2.92 3.45 18.57
CA SER A 117 4.23 3.36 17.93
C SER A 117 4.33 4.11 16.59
N VAL A 118 3.19 4.54 16.04
CA VAL A 118 3.07 5.33 14.81
C VAL A 118 3.09 6.82 15.14
N PRO A 119 3.88 7.65 14.43
CA PRO A 119 3.90 9.10 14.61
C PRO A 119 2.50 9.73 14.50
N ASP A 120 2.21 10.74 15.34
CA ASP A 120 0.88 11.37 15.43
C ASP A 120 0.38 11.90 14.10
N ASN A 121 1.26 12.51 13.29
CA ASN A 121 0.88 13.02 11.97
C ASN A 121 0.43 11.90 11.01
N ILE A 122 1.07 10.72 11.07
CA ILE A 122 0.69 9.56 10.25
C ILE A 122 -0.62 8.96 10.77
N LYS A 123 -0.77 8.82 12.09
CA LYS A 123 -2.03 8.34 12.70
C LYS A 123 -3.22 9.20 12.29
N GLN A 124 -3.05 10.51 12.34
CA GLN A 124 -4.09 11.46 11.95
C GLN A 124 -4.45 11.29 10.47
N SER A 125 -3.47 11.27 9.57
CA SER A 125 -3.72 11.01 8.14
C SER A 125 -4.41 9.67 7.90
N VAL A 126 -4.02 8.61 8.62
CA VAL A 126 -4.68 7.30 8.54
C VAL A 126 -6.13 7.39 8.99
N ALA A 127 -6.41 8.02 10.13
CA ALA A 127 -7.76 8.15 10.68
C ALA A 127 -8.69 8.97 9.78
N GLU A 128 -8.16 10.01 9.14
CA GLU A 128 -8.87 10.87 8.18
C GLU A 128 -8.99 10.21 6.79
N GLY A 129 -8.12 9.25 6.49
CA GLY A 129 -8.06 8.58 5.20
C GLY A 129 -7.34 9.35 4.13
N ASP A 130 -6.41 10.22 4.52
CA ASP A 130 -5.49 10.91 3.63
C ASP A 130 -4.33 9.96 3.26
N ILE A 131 -4.68 8.85 2.62
CA ILE A 131 -3.77 7.79 2.17
C ILE A 131 -3.99 7.58 0.68
N VAL A 132 -2.88 7.58 -0.07
CA VAL A 132 -2.83 7.13 -1.46
C VAL A 132 -2.21 5.74 -1.52
N ILE A 133 -2.88 4.86 -2.25
CA ILE A 133 -2.50 3.48 -2.47
C ILE A 133 -2.03 3.29 -3.90
N TYR A 134 -0.91 2.57 -4.03
CA TYR A 134 -0.44 2.03 -5.30
C TYR A 134 -0.44 0.51 -5.23
N THR A 135 -0.78 -0.13 -6.32
CA THR A 135 -0.73 -1.59 -6.47
C THR A 135 0.22 -1.97 -7.59
N ALA A 136 0.85 -3.13 -7.46
CA ALA A 136 1.68 -3.73 -8.49
C ALA A 136 1.30 -5.21 -8.56
N ALA A 137 0.45 -5.54 -9.53
CA ALA A 137 0.01 -6.90 -9.79
C ALA A 137 1.16 -7.73 -10.38
N ILE A 138 1.25 -9.00 -9.98
CA ILE A 138 2.30 -9.91 -10.42
C ILE A 138 1.69 -11.04 -11.25
N SER A 139 2.30 -11.31 -12.40
CA SER A 139 2.04 -12.50 -13.21
C SER A 139 3.35 -13.26 -13.42
N PRO A 140 3.37 -14.61 -13.41
CA PRO A 140 2.24 -15.51 -13.17
C PRO A 140 1.80 -15.59 -11.69
N LYS A 141 0.56 -16.07 -11.45
CA LYS A 141 -0.07 -16.12 -10.11
C LYS A 141 0.54 -17.13 -9.13
N ASP A 142 1.49 -17.95 -9.59
CA ASP A 142 2.28 -18.87 -8.77
C ASP A 142 3.55 -18.23 -8.19
N PHE A 143 3.93 -17.04 -8.66
CA PHE A 143 4.94 -16.24 -7.98
C PHE A 143 4.49 -15.95 -6.53
N ASN A 144 5.45 -15.85 -5.60
CA ASN A 144 5.16 -15.46 -4.21
C ASN A 144 5.49 -13.98 -3.97
N PRO A 145 4.50 -13.06 -4.02
CA PRO A 145 4.66 -11.62 -3.81
C PRO A 145 5.39 -11.25 -2.52
N MET A 146 5.35 -12.10 -1.49
CA MET A 146 6.07 -11.84 -0.25
C MET A 146 7.59 -11.76 -0.45
N VAL A 147 8.15 -12.48 -1.43
CA VAL A 147 9.59 -12.40 -1.73
C VAL A 147 9.94 -10.99 -2.22
N LEU A 148 9.10 -10.44 -3.11
CA LEU A 148 9.26 -9.07 -3.59
C LEU A 148 9.03 -8.03 -2.46
N GLU A 149 8.01 -8.23 -1.62
CA GLU A 149 7.77 -7.41 -0.44
C GLU A 149 9.00 -7.36 0.48
N LYS A 150 9.61 -8.51 0.80
CA LYS A 150 10.80 -8.57 1.66
C LYS A 150 12.00 -7.90 1.03
N TYR A 151 12.20 -8.05 -0.29
CA TYR A 151 13.24 -7.33 -1.00
C TYR A 151 13.04 -5.81 -0.89
N LEU A 152 11.83 -5.32 -1.14
CA LEU A 152 11.51 -3.88 -1.06
C LEU A 152 11.67 -3.33 0.36
N LEU A 153 11.26 -4.09 1.38
CA LEU A 153 11.47 -3.75 2.79
C LEU A 153 12.96 -3.72 3.14
N ALA A 154 13.77 -4.66 2.63
CA ALA A 154 15.22 -4.67 2.84
C ALA A 154 15.89 -3.47 2.15
N CYS A 155 15.47 -3.10 0.94
CA CYS A 155 15.92 -1.87 0.26
C CYS A 155 15.56 -0.62 1.06
N TYR A 156 14.34 -0.55 1.59
CA TYR A 156 13.92 0.55 2.46
C TYR A 156 14.81 0.61 3.72
N TYR A 157 15.00 -0.51 4.40
CA TYR A 157 15.82 -0.59 5.61
C TYR A 157 17.27 -0.18 5.35
N LYS A 158 17.87 -0.65 4.24
CA LYS A 158 19.22 -0.28 3.83
C LYS A 158 19.38 1.23 3.64
N ALA A 159 18.37 1.90 3.09
CA ALA A 159 18.42 3.33 2.82
C ALA A 159 18.13 4.20 4.06
N TRP A 160 17.37 3.72 5.05
CA TRP A 160 16.85 4.54 6.14
C TRP A 160 17.17 4.04 7.55
N GLY A 161 17.78 2.85 7.69
CA GLY A 161 18.09 2.21 8.97
C GLY A 161 16.86 1.75 9.77
N ARG A 162 15.68 1.72 9.14
CA ARG A 162 14.39 1.34 9.76
C ARG A 162 13.40 0.87 8.70
N LEU A 163 12.36 0.16 9.13
CA LEU A 163 11.20 -0.16 8.27
C LEU A 163 10.27 1.06 8.10
N PRO A 164 9.36 1.04 7.10
CA PRO A 164 8.27 2.00 7.01
C PRO A 164 7.45 2.05 8.31
N PHE A 165 6.88 3.21 8.63
CA PHE A 165 6.25 3.45 9.93
C PHE A 165 5.09 2.49 10.24
N LEU A 166 4.37 2.05 9.20
CA LEU A 166 3.21 1.16 9.34
C LEU A 166 3.57 -0.34 9.22
N ASN A 167 4.84 -0.67 8.95
CA ASN A 167 5.32 -2.06 8.87
C ASN A 167 5.90 -2.57 10.21
N LYS A 168 5.75 -1.84 11.31
CA LYS A 168 6.25 -2.29 12.61
C LYS A 168 5.37 -3.43 13.14
N GLY A 169 5.98 -4.58 13.49
CA GLY A 169 5.28 -5.74 14.06
C GLY A 169 5.00 -6.89 13.07
N ILE A 170 5.58 -6.86 11.87
CA ILE A 170 5.59 -7.97 10.90
C ILE A 170 6.84 -8.84 11.12
#